data_AF-A0A9N9WUG6-F1
#
_entry.id   AF-A0A9N9WUG6-F1
#
_cell.length_a   1.000
_cell.length_b   1.000
_cell.length_c   1.000
_cell.angle_alpha   90.00
_cell.angle_beta   90.00
_cell.angle_gamma   90.00
#
_symmetry.space_group_name_H-M   'P 1'
#
loop_
_entity.id
_entity.type
_entity.pdbx_description
1 polymer ?
#
loop_
_entity_poly.entity_id
_entity_poly.type
_entity_poly.pdbx_seq_one_letter_code
_entity_poly.pdbx_strand_id
1 'polypeptide(L)'
;MRLILVFIFFCALIVCITGQYSKRDYAKTQKGSKKYCKKNDIEVEVNKIISFNNPCAQYECLPDYTLRETQCQNVKPQNLKRFPECCADHDK
;
A
#
# COMPACT_ATOMS: atom_id res chain seq x y z
N MET A 1 2.79 -46.03 20.01
CA MET A 1 1.85 -45.12 19.29
C MET A 1 1.65 -43.79 20.03
N ARG A 2 2.72 -43.05 20.36
CA ARG A 2 2.62 -41.69 20.99
C ARG A 2 3.43 -40.61 20.26
N LEU A 3 4.36 -41.00 19.38
CA LEU A 3 5.24 -40.08 18.63
C LEU A 3 4.54 -39.38 17.46
N ILE A 4 3.55 -40.02 16.82
CA ILE A 4 2.84 -39.47 15.65
C ILE A 4 1.98 -38.26 16.03
N LEU A 5 1.31 -38.31 17.19
CA LEU A 5 0.45 -37.21 17.66
C LEU A 5 1.26 -35.95 18.00
N VAL A 6 2.48 -36.11 18.52
CA VAL A 6 3.38 -34.98 18.80
C VAL A 6 3.85 -34.32 17.50
N PHE A 7 4.15 -35.12 16.47
CA PHE A 7 4.60 -34.61 15.17
C PHE A 7 3.52 -33.76 14.47
N ILE A 8 2.25 -34.18 14.54
CA ILE A 8 1.12 -33.43 13.99
C ILE A 8 0.94 -32.09 14.72
N PHE A 9 1.12 -32.07 16.04
CA PHE A 9 1.01 -30.86 16.85
C PHE A 9 2.14 -29.86 16.55
N PHE A 10 3.37 -30.35 16.34
CA PHE A 10 4.50 -29.51 15.94
C PHE A 10 4.34 -28.93 14.52
N CYS A 11 3.80 -29.69 13.57
CA CYS A 11 3.54 -29.19 12.22
C CYS A 11 2.49 -28.06 12.21
N ALA A 12 1.43 -28.15 13.03
CA ALA A 12 0.42 -27.10 13.12
C ALA A 12 1.00 -25.78 13.70
N LEU A 13 1.90 -25.88 14.68
CA LEU A 13 2.60 -24.73 15.26
C LEU A 13 3.50 -24.00 14.25
N ILE A 14 4.23 -24.73 13.40
CA ILE A 14 5.15 -24.14 12.42
C ILE A 14 4.39 -23.37 11.33
N VAL A 15 3.26 -23.91 10.84
CA VAL A 15 2.44 -23.29 9.79
C VAL A 15 1.82 -21.97 10.27
N CYS A 16 1.46 -21.85 11.55
CA CYS A 16 0.96 -20.61 12.14
C CYS A 16 2.00 -19.48 12.18
N ILE A 17 3.29 -19.80 12.33
CA ILE A 17 4.36 -18.78 12.42
C ILE A 17 4.71 -18.25 11.02
N THR A 18 4.69 -19.10 9.99
CA THR A 18 5.01 -18.67 8.62
C THR A 18 3.89 -17.89 7.94
N GLY A 19 2.64 -17.99 8.41
CA GLY A 19 1.46 -17.35 7.83
C GLY A 19 1.31 -15.84 8.10
N GLN A 20 2.09 -15.26 9.02
CA GLN A 20 1.99 -13.85 9.41
C GLN A 20 3.07 -12.93 8.80
N TYR A 21 3.95 -13.42 7.93
CA TYR A 21 4.80 -12.54 7.12
C TYR A 21 4.05 -12.01 5.90
N SER A 22 2.83 -11.51 6.14
CA SER A 22 2.06 -10.74 5.16
C SER A 22 2.71 -9.37 5.03
N LYS A 23 3.38 -9.16 3.89
CA LYS A 23 3.58 -7.87 3.22
C LYS A 23 3.73 -6.66 4.16
N ARG A 24 4.88 -6.52 4.84
CA ARG A 24 5.33 -5.20 5.25
C ARG A 24 6.06 -4.59 4.07
N ASP A 25 5.50 -3.49 3.57
CA ASP A 25 6.00 -2.71 2.44
C ASP A 25 7.52 -2.47 2.56
N TYR A 26 8.28 -3.09 1.66
CA TYR A 26 9.73 -2.96 1.64
C TYR A 26 10.10 -1.66 0.93
N ALA A 27 10.46 -0.62 1.69
CA ALA A 27 11.20 0.53 1.16
C ALA A 27 12.59 0.05 0.71
N LYS A 28 12.78 -0.13 -0.60
CA LYS A 28 14.04 -0.61 -1.20
C LYS A 28 14.97 0.57 -1.50
N THR A 29 16.12 0.63 -0.83
CA THR A 29 17.16 1.65 -1.06
C THR A 29 18.17 1.15 -2.09
N GLN A 30 18.30 1.81 -3.25
CA GLN A 30 19.43 1.65 -4.18
C GLN A 30 20.23 2.96 -4.28
N LYS A 31 21.57 2.85 -4.20
CA LYS A 31 22.58 3.91 -4.19
C LYS A 31 22.29 4.99 -5.24
N GLY A 32 21.87 6.18 -4.77
CA GLY A 32 21.48 7.29 -5.66
C GLY A 32 20.60 8.37 -5.04
N SER A 33 20.23 8.37 -3.76
CA SER A 33 19.33 7.37 -3.17
C SER A 33 17.96 8.01 -3.03
N LYS A 34 17.26 8.24 -4.15
CA LYS A 34 15.87 8.68 -4.10
C LYS A 34 15.10 7.65 -3.29
N LYS A 35 14.50 8.11 -2.20
CA LYS A 35 13.70 7.29 -1.30
C LYS A 35 12.31 7.23 -1.89
N TYR A 36 11.67 6.06 -1.87
CA TYR A 36 10.33 5.88 -2.39
C TYR A 36 9.46 5.17 -1.35
N CYS A 37 8.22 5.61 -1.23
CA CYS A 37 7.15 4.82 -0.64
C CYS A 37 6.58 3.92 -1.72
N LYS A 38 6.37 2.64 -1.38
CA LYS A 38 5.76 1.66 -2.28
C LYS A 38 4.52 1.07 -1.61
N LYS A 39 3.42 1.01 -2.35
CA LYS A 39 2.19 0.30 -1.95
C LYS A 39 1.59 -0.34 -3.19
N ASN A 40 1.48 -1.67 -3.21
CA ASN A 40 1.11 -2.44 -4.40
C ASN A 40 2.00 -2.06 -5.61
N ASP A 41 1.39 -1.66 -6.74
CA ASP A 41 2.06 -1.21 -7.98
C ASP A 41 2.35 0.30 -8.01
N ILE A 42 2.15 0.99 -6.89
CA ILE A 42 2.33 2.45 -6.79
C ILE A 42 3.67 2.75 -6.12
N GLU A 43 4.50 3.54 -6.79
CA GLU A 43 5.78 4.04 -6.28
C GLU A 43 5.78 5.57 -6.28
N VAL A 44 6.02 6.15 -5.10
CA VAL A 44 6.01 7.61 -4.90
C VAL A 44 7.34 8.01 -4.27
N GLU A 45 8.07 8.92 -4.89
CA GLU A 45 9.30 9.45 -4.31
C GLU A 45 8.98 10.23 -3.02
N VAL A 46 9.84 10.14 -2.00
CA VAL A 46 9.69 10.89 -0.74
C VAL A 46 9.61 12.39 -1.03
N ASN A 47 8.68 13.07 -0.37
CA ASN A 47 8.29 14.46 -0.60
C ASN A 47 7.67 14.72 -1.97
N LYS A 48 7.18 13.68 -2.65
CA LYS A 48 6.38 13.80 -3.87
C LYS A 48 4.96 13.33 -3.65
N ILE A 49 4.12 13.83 -4.54
CA ILE A 49 2.69 13.58 -4.62
C ILE A 49 2.40 13.10 -6.03
N ILE A 50 1.59 12.05 -6.15
CA ILE A 50 1.06 11.60 -7.44
C ILE A 50 -0.46 11.49 -7.36
N SER A 51 -1.13 11.83 -8.45
CA SER A 51 -2.59 11.78 -8.56
C SER A 51 -3.01 10.85 -9.68
N PHE A 52 -3.94 9.96 -9.38
CA PHE A 52 -4.57 9.04 -10.32
C PHE A 52 -5.99 9.49 -10.64
N ASN A 53 -6.50 9.04 -11.78
CA ASN A 53 -7.89 9.23 -12.20
C ASN A 53 -8.74 7.97 -11.95
N ASN A 54 -8.13 6.78 -11.96
CA ASN A 54 -8.80 5.51 -11.69
C ASN A 54 -7.90 4.55 -10.88
N PRO A 55 -8.16 4.36 -9.57
CA PRO A 55 -9.14 5.07 -8.76
C PRO A 55 -8.79 6.57 -8.65
N CYS A 56 -9.80 7.42 -8.46
CA CYS A 56 -9.59 8.86 -8.25
C CYS A 56 -8.99 9.08 -6.85
N ALA A 57 -7.66 9.07 -6.79
CA ALA A 57 -6.90 9.05 -5.55
C ALA A 57 -5.58 9.82 -5.70
N GLN A 58 -5.09 10.34 -4.59
CA GLN A 58 -3.78 10.98 -4.46
C GLN A 58 -2.95 10.23 -3.44
N TYR A 59 -1.68 10.01 -3.78
CA TYR A 59 -0.71 9.36 -2.92
C TYR A 59 0.44 10.33 -2.67
N GLU A 60 0.74 10.55 -1.40
CA GLU A 60 1.82 11.39 -0.93
C GLU A 60 2.79 10.57 -0.08
N CYS A 61 4.06 10.59 -0.42
CA CYS A 61 5.10 9.94 0.38
C CYS A 61 5.76 10.98 1.28
N LEU A 62 5.52 10.86 2.58
CA LEU A 62 6.02 11.77 3.60
C LEU A 62 7.53 11.52 3.91
N PRO A 63 8.22 12.49 4.53
CA PRO A 63 9.64 12.36 4.91
C PRO A 63 9.95 11.16 5.81
N ASP A 64 8.96 10.71 6.59
CA ASP A 64 9.01 9.56 7.49
C ASP A 64 8.70 8.23 6.78
N TYR A 65 8.62 8.24 5.45
CA TYR A 65 8.26 7.10 4.59
C TYR A 65 6.82 6.60 4.80
N THR A 66 5.96 7.43 5.40
CA THR A 66 4.53 7.14 5.47
C THR A 66 3.87 7.49 4.15
N LEU A 67 3.21 6.50 3.52
CA LEU A 67 2.39 6.74 2.34
C LEU A 67 0.99 7.16 2.77
N ARG A 68 0.66 8.43 2.56
CA ARG A 68 -0.67 8.96 2.77
C ARG A 68 -1.48 8.80 1.49
N GLU A 69 -2.61 8.13 1.61
CA GLU A 69 -3.57 7.97 0.53
C GLU A 69 -4.80 8.82 0.81
N THR A 70 -5.18 9.65 -0.15
CA THR A 70 -6.39 10.47 -0.12
C THR A 70 -7.28 10.07 -1.29
N GLN A 71 -8.43 9.48 -0.99
CA GLN A 71 -9.44 9.12 -1.99
C GLN A 71 -10.63 10.07 -1.87
N CYS A 72 -11.31 10.35 -2.99
CA CYS A 72 -12.59 11.04 -2.94
C CYS A 72 -13.66 10.12 -2.31
N GLN A 73 -14.58 10.69 -1.54
CA GLN A 73 -15.78 9.96 -1.11
C GLN A 73 -16.74 9.74 -2.28
N ASN A 74 -16.91 10.75 -3.14
CA ASN A 74 -17.70 10.68 -4.36
C ASN A 74 -16.84 11.00 -5.59
N VAL A 75 -16.86 10.11 -6.59
CA VAL A 75 -16.14 10.31 -7.86
C VAL A 75 -17.14 10.73 -8.94
N LYS A 76 -16.80 11.74 -9.75
CA LYS A 76 -17.64 12.15 -10.89
C LYS A 76 -17.60 11.03 -11.96
N PRO A 77 -18.75 10.42 -12.33
CA PRO A 77 -18.79 9.19 -13.16
C PRO A 77 -18.31 9.35 -14.61
N GLN A 78 -17.94 10.55 -15.06
CA GLN A 78 -17.51 10.83 -16.44
C GLN A 78 -16.20 11.62 -16.54
N ASN A 79 -15.42 11.72 -15.45
CA ASN A 79 -14.29 12.62 -15.41
C ASN A 79 -12.96 11.91 -15.68
N LEU A 80 -12.38 12.12 -16.86
CA LEU A 80 -11.02 11.65 -17.22
C LEU A 80 -9.91 12.40 -16.46
N LYS A 81 -10.28 13.40 -15.66
CA LYS A 81 -9.35 14.25 -14.90
C LYS A 81 -8.73 13.50 -13.72
N ARG A 82 -7.57 13.98 -13.24
CA ARG A 82 -6.85 13.42 -12.07
C ARG A 82 -7.34 14.04 -10.77
N PHE A 83 -7.03 13.43 -9.63
CA PHE A 83 -7.29 14.02 -8.32
C PHE A 83 -6.64 15.41 -8.20
N PRO A 84 -7.34 16.43 -7.66
CA PRO A 84 -8.66 16.38 -7.01
C PRO A 84 -9.85 16.60 -7.95
N GLU A 85 -9.64 16.92 -9.23
CA GLU A 85 -10.72 17.33 -10.14
C GLU A 85 -11.72 16.20 -10.49
N CYS A 86 -11.31 14.94 -10.34
CA CYS A 86 -12.22 13.80 -10.44
C CYS A 86 -13.11 13.59 -9.20
N CYS A 87 -12.89 14.33 -8.10
CA CYS A 87 -13.80 14.35 -6.95
C CYS A 87 -15.08 15.14 -7.28
N ALA A 88 -16.24 14.63 -6.88
CA ALA A 88 -17.51 15.34 -6.98
C ALA A 88 -17.66 16.44 -5.93
N ASP A 89 -16.98 16.31 -4.79
CA ASP A 89 -17.14 17.16 -3.61
C ASP A 89 -16.30 18.46 -3.65
N HIS A 90 -15.45 18.66 -4.67
CA HIS A 90 -14.51 19.80 -4.75
C HIS A 90 -15.08 21.05 -5.48
N ASP A 91 -16.38 21.07 -5.75
CA ASP A 91 -17.11 22.10 -6.52
C ASP A 91 -17.89 23.09 -5.60
N LYS A 92 -17.46 23.29 -4.36
CA LYS A 92 -18.09 24.23 -3.41
C LYS A 92 -17.25 25.48 -3.16
#